data_AF-A0A0D7PLT6-F1
#
_entry.id   AF-A0A0D7PLT6-F1
#
_cell.length_a   1.000
_cell.length_b   1.000
_cell.length_c   1.000
_cell.angle_alpha   90.00
_cell.angle_beta   90.00
_cell.angle_gamma   90.00
#
_symmetry.space_group_name_H-M   'P 1'
#
loop_
_entity.id
_entity.type
_entity.pdbx_description
1 polymer ?
#
loop_
_entity_poly.entity_id
_entity_poly.type
_entity_poly.pdbx_seq_one_letter_code
_entity_poly.pdbx_strand_id
1 'polypeptide(L)'
;MKQRIEAAQALLKWLSVHGVPAVICGGYARDTIMSQPIRDVDVYVSENGYRVACSHLGDVASADDLDEKDEQYVHQSIKRQQEFELLDYHDFGLPTRTINLIGLHEASTISVEDVTSRFNLGICKAGIDLNGISVTDDFRADYKDKQITLLRTDWGHEASLKQFIKLQTKYPWPLRVRQPEEGFNAL
;
A
#
# COMPACT_ATOMS: atom_id res chain seq x y z
N MET A 1 7.34 5.71 15.96
CA MET A 1 6.48 6.35 14.93
C MET A 1 7.23 7.41 14.13
N LYS A 2 7.64 8.55 14.72
CA LYS A 2 8.31 9.67 14.03
C LYS A 2 9.46 9.23 13.10
N GLN A 3 10.43 8.47 13.60
CA GLN A 3 11.57 7.97 12.81
C GLN A 3 11.16 7.17 11.58
N ARG A 4 10.08 6.36 11.65
CA ARG A 4 9.58 5.58 10.50
C ARG A 4 8.96 6.49 9.44
N ILE A 5 8.24 7.53 9.86
CA ILE A 5 7.69 8.53 8.94
C ILE A 5 8.83 9.28 8.25
N GLU A 6 9.84 9.72 9.00
CA GLU A 6 11.02 10.40 8.45
C GLU A 6 11.79 9.52 7.45
N ALA A 7 11.94 8.22 7.76
CA ALA A 7 12.58 7.26 6.86
C ALA A 7 11.79 7.05 5.55
N ALA A 8 10.47 6.89 5.65
CA ALA A 8 9.60 6.83 4.48
C ALA A 8 9.68 8.11 3.64
N GLN A 9 9.65 9.28 4.28
CA GLN A 9 9.79 10.57 3.58
C GLN A 9 11.17 10.74 2.93
N ALA A 10 12.24 10.18 3.51
CA ALA A 10 13.57 10.18 2.90
C ALA A 10 13.59 9.41 1.57
N LEU A 11 13.00 8.21 1.53
CA LEU A 11 12.83 7.44 0.30
C LEU A 11 11.99 8.21 -0.74
N LEU A 12 10.83 8.73 -0.34
CA LEU A 12 9.93 9.47 -1.24
C LEU A 12 10.59 10.74 -1.79
N LYS A 13 11.36 11.46 -0.97
CA LYS A 13 12.12 12.64 -1.40
C LYS A 13 13.20 12.27 -2.40
N TRP A 14 13.91 11.17 -2.17
CA TRP A 14 14.93 10.69 -3.10
C TRP A 14 14.32 10.30 -4.45
N LEU A 15 13.16 9.61 -4.47
CA LEU A 15 12.41 9.33 -5.71
C LEU A 15 11.98 10.62 -6.42
N SER A 16 11.48 11.60 -5.67
CA SER A 16 11.06 12.90 -6.21
C SER A 16 12.21 13.66 -6.89
N VAL A 17 13.43 13.60 -6.35
CA VAL A 17 14.63 14.19 -6.99
C VAL A 17 14.93 13.57 -8.36
N HIS A 18 14.54 12.31 -8.57
CA HIS A 18 14.67 11.61 -9.84
C HIS A 18 13.43 11.76 -10.74
N GLY A 19 12.53 12.69 -10.41
CA GLY A 19 11.31 12.92 -11.19
C GLY A 19 10.27 11.81 -11.04
N VAL A 20 10.30 11.06 -9.94
CA VAL A 20 9.33 10.00 -9.63
C VAL A 20 8.42 10.43 -8.48
N PRO A 21 7.23 10.97 -8.75
CA PRO A 21 6.19 11.12 -7.74
C PRO A 21 5.80 9.75 -7.19
N ALA A 22 5.76 9.63 -5.87
CA ALA A 22 5.52 8.36 -5.18
C ALA A 22 4.76 8.55 -3.87
N VAL A 23 4.05 7.51 -3.43
CA VAL A 23 3.44 7.42 -2.09
C VAL A 23 3.68 6.01 -1.52
N ILE A 24 3.67 5.90 -0.19
CA ILE A 24 3.73 4.60 0.51
C ILE A 24 2.35 4.34 1.12
N CYS A 25 1.69 3.23 0.78
CA CYS A 25 0.35 2.94 1.28
C CYS A 25 0.28 1.53 1.87
N GLY A 26 -0.75 1.27 2.68
CA GLY A 26 -1.03 -0.09 3.17
C GLY A 26 -0.16 -0.47 4.37
N GLY A 27 0.60 -1.56 4.22
CA GLY A 27 1.22 -2.27 5.34
C GLY A 27 2.15 -1.40 6.18
N TYR A 28 3.06 -0.68 5.52
CA TYR A 28 4.04 0.17 6.18
C TYR A 28 3.39 1.29 7.01
N ALA A 29 2.41 1.99 6.43
CA ALA A 29 1.73 3.12 7.08
C ALA A 29 0.92 2.64 8.30
N ARG A 30 0.11 1.59 8.13
CA ARG A 30 -0.64 0.94 9.22
C ARG A 30 0.29 0.49 10.34
N ASP A 31 1.32 -0.29 10.01
CA ASP A 31 2.22 -0.88 11.00
C ASP A 31 3.08 0.21 11.69
N THR A 32 3.31 1.36 11.05
CA THR A 32 3.92 2.55 11.66
C THR A 32 3.03 3.18 12.72
N ILE A 33 1.73 3.35 12.43
CA ILE A 33 0.74 3.90 13.38
C ILE A 33 0.59 2.97 14.59
N MET A 34 0.52 1.67 14.31
CA MET A 34 0.25 0.64 15.31
C MET A 34 1.51 0.13 16.03
N SER A 35 2.68 0.69 15.71
CA SER A 35 3.97 0.27 16.24
C SER A 35 4.26 -1.23 16.10
N GLN A 36 3.79 -1.83 15.00
CA GLN A 36 4.03 -3.24 14.68
C GLN A 36 5.34 -3.43 13.91
N PRO A 37 5.89 -4.66 13.84
CA PRO A 37 6.99 -4.99 12.95
C PRO A 37 6.61 -4.77 11.48
N ILE A 38 7.52 -4.19 10.70
CA ILE A 38 7.34 -3.91 9.27
C ILE A 38 8.12 -4.96 8.48
N ARG A 39 7.49 -5.56 7.47
CA ARG A 39 8.09 -6.60 6.63
C ARG A 39 8.72 -6.01 5.38
N ASP A 40 7.97 -5.19 4.68
CA ASP A 40 8.26 -4.60 3.38
C ASP A 40 7.68 -3.17 3.32
N VAL A 41 8.04 -2.43 2.27
CA VAL A 41 7.52 -1.09 1.97
C VAL A 41 6.87 -1.10 0.59
N ASP A 42 5.54 -1.01 0.53
CA ASP A 42 4.79 -0.86 -0.73
C ASP A 42 4.87 0.59 -1.22
N VAL A 43 5.58 0.82 -2.33
CA VAL A 43 5.80 2.13 -2.95
C VAL A 43 5.01 2.22 -4.25
N TYR A 44 4.03 3.12 -4.30
CA TYR A 44 3.17 3.33 -5.46
C TYR A 44 3.68 4.49 -6.31
N VAL A 45 3.80 4.25 -7.62
CA VAL A 45 4.28 5.21 -8.62
C VAL A 45 3.44 5.15 -9.89
N SER A 46 3.56 6.15 -10.75
CA SER A 46 2.97 6.11 -12.09
C SER A 46 3.69 5.08 -12.97
N GLU A 47 3.06 4.64 -14.06
CA GLU A 47 3.69 3.74 -15.02
C GLU A 47 5.04 4.27 -15.53
N ASN A 48 5.13 5.55 -15.87
CA ASN A 48 6.39 6.14 -16.31
C ASN A 48 7.40 6.23 -15.15
N GLY A 49 6.93 6.63 -13.96
CA GLY A 49 7.75 6.69 -12.75
C GLY A 49 8.33 5.33 -12.34
N TYR A 50 7.59 4.25 -12.58
CA TYR A 50 8.02 2.87 -12.32
C TYR A 50 9.33 2.54 -13.05
N ARG A 51 9.40 2.81 -14.36
CA ARG A 51 10.59 2.51 -15.17
C ARG A 51 11.82 3.28 -14.67
N VAL A 52 11.62 4.54 -14.32
CA VAL A 52 12.68 5.40 -13.76
C VAL A 52 13.11 4.88 -12.38
N ALA A 53 12.17 4.57 -11.50
CA ALA A 53 12.46 4.04 -10.16
C ALA A 53 13.23 2.71 -10.21
N CYS A 54 12.84 1.78 -11.09
CA CYS A 54 13.55 0.52 -11.30
C CYS A 54 15.03 0.73 -11.64
N SER A 55 15.38 1.75 -12.44
CA SER A 55 16.78 2.03 -12.79
C SER A 55 17.63 2.55 -11.63
N HIS A 56 17.01 2.91 -10.50
CA HIS A 56 17.69 3.50 -9.36
C HIS A 56 17.57 2.70 -8.05
N LEU A 57 16.52 1.89 -7.86
CA LEU A 57 16.23 1.24 -6.56
C LEU A 57 17.11 0.02 -6.24
N GLY A 58 17.81 -0.55 -7.22
CA GLY A 58 18.85 -1.56 -6.99
C GLY A 58 18.63 -2.88 -7.72
N ASP A 59 19.12 -3.96 -7.12
CA ASP A 59 19.03 -5.30 -7.66
C ASP A 59 17.63 -5.88 -7.46
N VAL A 60 17.14 -6.56 -8.48
CA VAL A 60 15.83 -7.20 -8.48
C VAL A 60 15.89 -8.45 -7.62
N ALA A 61 15.15 -8.47 -6.50
CA ALA A 61 15.04 -9.65 -5.66
C ALA A 61 14.04 -10.67 -6.28
N SER A 62 12.93 -10.17 -6.82
CA SER A 62 12.00 -10.92 -7.65
C SER A 62 11.24 -9.98 -8.58
N ALA A 63 11.07 -10.39 -9.84
CA ALA A 63 10.21 -9.69 -10.80
C ALA A 63 9.03 -10.60 -11.13
N ASP A 64 7.86 -10.24 -10.65
CA ASP A 64 6.62 -10.77 -11.18
C ASP A 64 6.09 -9.72 -12.14
N ASP A 65 6.32 -9.91 -13.45
CA ASP A 65 5.53 -9.20 -14.46
C ASP A 65 4.09 -9.70 -14.29
N LEU A 66 3.30 -9.01 -13.45
CA LEU A 66 1.89 -9.31 -13.26
C LEU A 66 1.22 -9.24 -14.63
N ASP A 67 0.70 -10.38 -15.10
CA ASP A 67 -0.14 -10.43 -16.28
C ASP A 67 -1.38 -9.59 -15.98
N GLU A 68 -1.68 -8.59 -16.81
CA GLU A 68 -2.81 -7.64 -16.65
C GLU A 68 -4.18 -8.37 -16.53
N LYS A 69 -4.21 -9.69 -16.72
CA LYS A 69 -5.38 -10.57 -16.65
C LYS A 69 -5.69 -11.14 -15.27
N ASP A 70 -4.83 -10.96 -14.28
CA ASP A 70 -5.12 -11.47 -12.94
C ASP A 70 -6.15 -10.56 -12.25
N GLU A 71 -7.40 -11.04 -12.18
CA GLU A 71 -8.59 -10.30 -11.72
C GLU A 71 -8.36 -9.61 -10.36
N GLN A 72 -7.49 -10.16 -9.51
CA GLN A 72 -7.19 -9.60 -8.18
C GLN A 72 -6.50 -8.22 -8.22
N TYR A 73 -5.90 -7.82 -9.35
CA TYR A 73 -5.14 -6.56 -9.47
C TYR A 73 -5.85 -5.49 -10.30
N VAL A 74 -6.86 -5.88 -11.11
CA VAL A 74 -7.66 -4.95 -11.92
C VAL A 74 -8.28 -3.84 -11.06
N HIS A 75 -8.79 -4.20 -9.89
CA HIS A 75 -9.47 -3.27 -8.97
C HIS A 75 -8.53 -2.25 -8.30
N GLN A 76 -7.21 -2.52 -8.30
CA GLN A 76 -6.21 -1.59 -7.77
C GLN A 76 -5.58 -0.72 -8.86
N SER A 77 -5.91 -0.99 -10.12
CA SER A 77 -5.26 -0.41 -11.29
C SER A 77 -3.72 -0.58 -11.26
N ILE A 78 -3.26 -1.72 -10.75
CA ILE A 78 -1.85 -2.09 -10.74
C ILE A 78 -1.52 -2.65 -12.12
N LYS A 79 -0.49 -2.08 -12.75
CA LYS A 79 0.04 -2.53 -14.04
C LYS A 79 1.29 -3.38 -13.88
N ARG A 80 2.14 -3.05 -12.91
CA ARG A 80 3.42 -3.75 -12.65
C ARG A 80 3.71 -3.78 -11.17
N GLN A 81 4.39 -4.82 -10.72
CA GLN A 81 4.85 -4.93 -9.35
C GLN A 81 6.20 -5.66 -9.32
N GLN A 82 7.12 -5.24 -8.48
CA GLN A 82 8.43 -5.88 -8.36
C GLN A 82 9.03 -5.65 -6.98
N GLU A 83 9.60 -6.72 -6.43
CA GLU A 83 10.29 -6.67 -5.14
C GLU A 83 11.78 -6.40 -5.35
N PHE A 84 12.27 -5.39 -4.65
CA PHE A 84 13.67 -4.97 -4.62
C PHE A 84 14.22 -5.16 -3.22
N GLU A 85 15.47 -5.60 -3.16
CA GLU A 85 16.28 -5.45 -1.96
C GLU A 85 17.12 -4.18 -2.09
N LEU A 86 16.90 -3.22 -1.20
CA LEU A 86 17.66 -1.97 -1.18
C LEU A 86 19.16 -2.27 -1.09
N LEU A 87 19.95 -1.61 -1.92
CA LEU A 87 21.41 -1.72 -1.90
C LEU A 87 22.00 -1.07 -0.63
N ASP A 88 23.17 -1.55 -0.19
CA ASP A 88 23.80 -1.13 1.09
C ASP A 88 24.06 0.37 1.19
N TYR A 89 24.24 1.07 0.07
CA TYR A 89 24.50 2.51 0.05
C TYR A 89 23.22 3.36 0.11
N HIS A 90 22.05 2.74 0.04
CA HIS A 90 20.75 3.39 0.23
C HIS A 90 20.28 3.23 1.68
N ASP A 91 20.83 4.05 2.58
CA ASP A 91 20.34 4.11 3.96
C ASP A 91 19.31 5.23 4.12
N PHE A 92 18.03 4.86 3.93
CA PHE A 92 16.90 5.73 4.23
C PHE A 92 16.46 5.66 5.70
N GLY A 93 17.10 4.83 6.54
CA GLY A 93 16.66 4.55 7.91
C GLY A 93 15.39 3.70 7.99
N LEU A 94 15.05 2.98 6.92
CA LEU A 94 13.88 2.09 6.89
C LEU A 94 14.12 0.86 7.79
N PRO A 95 13.08 0.36 8.48
CA PRO A 95 13.18 -0.82 9.34
C PRO A 95 13.25 -2.16 8.56
N THR A 96 13.26 -2.11 7.22
CA THR A 96 13.37 -3.24 6.31
C THR A 96 14.14 -2.81 5.06
N ARG A 97 14.74 -3.78 4.37
CA ARG A 97 15.41 -3.59 3.08
C ARG A 97 14.52 -3.89 1.89
N THR A 98 13.38 -4.54 2.12
CA THR A 98 12.49 -4.97 1.04
C THR A 98 11.56 -3.83 0.64
N ILE A 99 11.65 -3.41 -0.62
CA ILE A 99 10.72 -2.47 -1.26
C ILE A 99 9.91 -3.25 -2.29
N ASN A 100 8.59 -3.12 -2.21
CA ASN A 100 7.70 -3.59 -3.25
C ASN A 100 7.26 -2.37 -4.09
N LEU A 101 7.86 -2.21 -5.27
CA LEU A 101 7.54 -1.12 -6.17
C LEU A 101 6.29 -1.50 -6.97
N ILE A 102 5.29 -0.63 -6.98
CA ILE A 102 3.97 -0.88 -7.59
C ILE A 102 3.70 0.25 -8.60
N GLY A 103 3.69 -0.11 -9.89
CA GLY A 103 3.37 0.80 -10.98
C GLY A 103 1.89 0.78 -11.30
N LEU A 104 1.23 1.93 -11.20
CA LEU A 104 -0.19 2.10 -11.52
C LEU A 104 -0.40 2.49 -12.99
N HIS A 105 -1.56 2.15 -13.55
CA HIS A 105 -1.97 2.62 -14.88
C HIS A 105 -1.93 4.16 -14.99
N GLU A 106 -1.57 4.70 -16.16
CA GLU A 106 -1.37 6.14 -16.41
C GLU A 106 -2.54 7.04 -16.02
N ALA A 107 -3.78 6.54 -16.07
CA ALA A 107 -4.97 7.30 -15.66
C ALA A 107 -5.08 7.48 -14.12
N SER A 108 -4.24 6.81 -13.33
CA SER A 108 -4.24 6.90 -11.86
C SER A 108 -3.53 8.15 -11.38
N THR A 109 -4.05 8.76 -10.32
CA THR A 109 -3.40 9.89 -9.64
C THR A 109 -2.48 9.35 -8.55
N ILE A 110 -1.23 9.81 -8.50
CA ILE A 110 -0.30 9.40 -7.42
C ILE A 110 -0.56 10.26 -6.19
N SER A 111 -1.49 9.81 -5.34
CA SER A 111 -1.81 10.40 -4.04
C SER A 111 -2.22 9.33 -3.05
N VAL A 112 -2.06 9.59 -1.75
CA VAL A 112 -2.48 8.64 -0.70
C VAL A 112 -4.00 8.40 -0.76
N GLU A 113 -4.78 9.45 -1.03
CA GLU A 113 -6.23 9.36 -1.14
C GLU A 113 -6.67 8.42 -2.27
N ASP A 114 -6.18 8.65 -3.50
CA ASP A 114 -6.53 7.81 -4.65
C ASP A 114 -6.10 6.35 -4.44
N VAL A 115 -4.87 6.11 -3.99
CA VAL A 115 -4.37 4.74 -3.77
C VAL A 115 -5.15 4.02 -2.68
N THR A 116 -5.36 4.64 -1.51
CA THR A 116 -6.06 3.99 -0.39
C THR A 116 -7.56 3.82 -0.64
N SER A 117 -8.18 4.63 -1.51
CA SER A 117 -9.58 4.45 -1.92
C SER A 117 -9.85 3.07 -2.55
N ARG A 118 -8.81 2.46 -3.12
CA ARG A 118 -8.89 1.19 -3.85
C ARG A 118 -8.90 -0.01 -2.91
N PHE A 119 -8.30 0.11 -1.73
CA PHE A 119 -8.17 -1.01 -0.79
C PHE A 119 -9.52 -1.53 -0.28
N ASN A 120 -9.60 -2.84 -0.16
CA ASN A 120 -10.78 -3.58 0.28
C ASN A 120 -10.92 -3.67 1.82
N LEU A 121 -9.84 -3.52 2.59
CA LEU A 121 -9.85 -3.62 4.05
C LEU A 121 -9.62 -2.25 4.71
N GLY A 122 -10.50 -1.85 5.63
CA GLY A 122 -10.45 -0.54 6.31
C GLY A 122 -9.13 -0.26 7.00
N ILE A 123 -8.62 -1.22 7.77
CA ILE A 123 -7.33 -1.12 8.47
C ILE A 123 -6.12 -0.95 7.54
N CYS A 124 -6.25 -1.23 6.24
CA CYS A 124 -5.19 -1.00 5.26
C CYS A 124 -5.22 0.42 4.67
N LYS A 125 -6.28 1.21 4.88
CA LYS A 125 -6.46 2.54 4.30
C LYS A 125 -5.68 3.65 5.04
N ALA A 126 -4.36 3.49 5.03
CA ALA A 126 -3.40 4.48 5.52
C ALA A 126 -2.26 4.62 4.51
N GLY A 127 -1.66 5.81 4.46
CA GLY A 127 -0.51 6.06 3.61
C GLY A 127 0.36 7.21 4.11
N ILE A 128 1.53 7.33 3.50
CA ILE A 128 2.56 8.34 3.77
C ILE A 128 2.95 8.97 2.44
N ASP A 129 2.99 10.30 2.41
CA ASP A 129 3.52 11.12 1.32
C ASP A 129 4.61 12.06 1.84
N LEU A 130 5.02 13.05 1.03
CA LEU A 130 6.00 14.05 1.45
C LEU A 130 5.49 14.97 2.58
N ASN A 131 4.18 15.08 2.80
CA ASN A 131 3.58 15.92 3.83
C ASN A 131 3.41 15.18 5.16
N GLY A 132 3.51 13.84 5.16
CA GLY A 132 3.49 13.02 6.36
C GLY A 132 2.53 11.84 6.21
N ILE A 133 1.90 11.47 7.31
CA ILE A 133 0.98 10.32 7.36
C ILE A 133 -0.48 10.76 7.25
N SER A 134 -1.25 10.04 6.45
CA SER A 134 -2.68 10.25 6.23
C SER A 134 -3.45 8.95 6.45
N VAL A 135 -4.62 9.05 7.06
CA VAL A 135 -5.51 7.92 7.36
C VAL A 135 -6.95 8.27 7.02
N THR A 136 -7.71 7.30 6.55
CA THR A 136 -9.14 7.45 6.25
C THR A 136 -10.00 7.24 7.49
N ASP A 137 -11.29 7.56 7.39
CA ASP A 137 -12.25 7.27 8.46
C ASP A 137 -12.47 5.76 8.66
N ASP A 138 -12.42 4.97 7.58
CA ASP A 138 -12.47 3.51 7.67
C ASP A 138 -11.33 2.95 8.53
N PHE A 139 -10.11 3.46 8.34
CA PHE A 139 -8.96 3.08 9.18
C PHE A 139 -9.17 3.48 10.64
N ARG A 140 -9.65 4.71 10.88
CA ARG A 140 -9.88 5.21 12.24
C ARG A 140 -10.92 4.36 12.97
N ALA A 141 -11.99 3.97 12.29
CA ALA A 141 -13.04 3.10 12.83
C ALA A 141 -12.48 1.73 13.19
N ASP A 142 -11.81 1.05 12.25
CA ASP A 142 -11.19 -0.26 12.50
C ASP A 142 -10.18 -0.23 13.65
N TYR A 143 -9.33 0.80 13.70
CA TYR A 143 -8.34 0.97 14.76
C TYR A 143 -8.96 1.20 16.13
N LYS A 144 -10.03 2.01 16.20
CA LYS A 144 -10.76 2.33 17.43
C LYS A 144 -11.49 1.10 17.97
N ASP A 145 -12.23 0.42 17.10
CA ASP A 145 -13.12 -0.69 17.48
C ASP A 145 -12.40 -2.04 17.51
N LYS A 146 -11.11 -2.05 17.16
CA LYS A 146 -10.26 -3.26 17.11
C LYS A 146 -10.88 -4.34 16.23
N GLN A 147 -11.30 -3.94 15.03
CA GLN A 147 -11.92 -4.81 14.02
C GLN A 147 -11.25 -4.60 12.66
N ILE A 148 -11.44 -5.53 11.73
CA ILE A 148 -11.02 -5.38 10.33
C ILE A 148 -12.30 -5.37 9.50
N THR A 149 -12.57 -4.28 8.78
CA THR A 149 -13.79 -4.17 7.96
C THR A 149 -13.47 -4.44 6.49
N LEU A 150 -14.16 -5.42 5.89
CA LEU A 150 -14.24 -5.63 4.46
C LEU A 150 -15.22 -4.63 3.85
N LEU A 151 -14.69 -3.71 3.06
CA LEU A 151 -15.39 -2.58 2.44
C LEU A 151 -15.79 -2.86 1.00
N ARG A 152 -15.05 -3.76 0.32
CA ARG A 152 -15.23 -4.09 -1.10
C ARG A 152 -15.16 -5.60 -1.29
N THR A 153 -16.08 -6.15 -2.07
CA THR A 153 -16.14 -7.58 -2.39
C THR A 153 -15.82 -7.89 -3.85
N ASP A 154 -15.67 -6.86 -4.69
CA ASP A 154 -15.41 -6.99 -6.12
C ASP A 154 -14.04 -7.63 -6.43
N TRP A 155 -13.10 -7.58 -5.49
CA TRP A 155 -11.78 -8.25 -5.57
C TRP A 155 -11.83 -9.78 -5.50
N GLY A 156 -13.02 -10.37 -5.32
CA GLY A 156 -13.18 -11.78 -5.03
C GLY A 156 -13.00 -12.12 -3.55
N HIS A 157 -13.83 -13.05 -3.08
CA HIS A 157 -13.85 -13.49 -1.68
C HIS A 157 -12.52 -14.12 -1.26
N GLU A 158 -11.90 -14.93 -2.12
CA GLU A 158 -10.68 -15.66 -1.78
C GLU A 158 -9.48 -14.75 -1.55
N ALA A 159 -9.26 -13.77 -2.43
CA ALA A 159 -8.17 -12.79 -2.30
C ALA A 159 -8.32 -11.96 -1.01
N SER A 160 -9.54 -11.48 -0.75
CA SER A 160 -9.85 -10.70 0.45
C SER A 160 -9.65 -11.51 1.73
N LEU A 161 -10.08 -12.78 1.75
CA LEU A 161 -9.86 -13.67 2.89
C LEU A 161 -8.38 -14.01 3.10
N LYS A 162 -7.61 -14.24 2.02
CA LYS A 162 -6.15 -14.46 2.12
C LYS A 162 -5.46 -13.26 2.76
N GLN A 163 -5.83 -12.04 2.37
CA GLN A 163 -5.29 -10.82 3.00
C GLN A 163 -5.69 -10.71 4.48
N PHE A 164 -6.96 -10.97 4.81
CA PHE A 164 -7.43 -10.98 6.19
C PHE A 164 -6.65 -11.99 7.06
N ILE A 165 -6.46 -13.22 6.57
CA ILE A 165 -5.71 -14.26 7.27
C ILE A 165 -4.26 -13.83 7.52
N LYS A 166 -3.60 -13.19 6.54
CA LYS A 166 -2.25 -12.63 6.74
C LYS A 166 -2.23 -11.59 7.87
N LEU A 167 -3.24 -10.71 7.93
CA LEU A 167 -3.34 -9.67 8.95
C LEU A 167 -3.60 -10.22 10.36
N GLN A 168 -4.31 -11.35 10.51
CA GLN A 168 -4.61 -11.95 11.81
C GLN A 168 -3.37 -12.24 12.66
N THR A 169 -2.22 -12.49 12.02
CA THR A 169 -0.95 -12.72 12.72
C THR A 169 -0.47 -11.53 13.54
N LYS A 170 -0.79 -10.30 13.10
CA LYS A 170 -0.44 -9.04 13.80
C LYS A 170 -1.64 -8.42 14.52
N TYR A 171 -2.84 -8.66 13.99
CA TYR A 171 -4.09 -8.03 14.40
C TYR A 171 -5.16 -9.09 14.61
N PRO A 172 -5.23 -9.74 15.79
CA PRO A 172 -6.21 -10.79 16.09
C PRO A 172 -7.59 -10.18 16.35
N TRP A 173 -8.10 -9.46 15.36
CA TRP A 173 -9.31 -8.65 15.39
C TRP A 173 -10.40 -9.30 14.54
N PRO A 174 -11.67 -9.27 14.95
CA PRO A 174 -12.74 -9.86 14.15
C PRO A 174 -12.88 -9.21 12.77
N LEU A 175 -13.21 -10.02 11.77
CA LEU A 175 -13.65 -9.52 10.45
C LEU A 175 -15.09 -9.02 10.56
N ARG A 176 -15.34 -7.82 10.04
CA ARG A 176 -16.67 -7.28 9.77
C ARG A 176 -16.84 -7.11 8.27
N VAL A 177 -18.04 -7.35 7.78
CA VAL A 177 -18.41 -7.00 6.40
C VAL A 177 -19.28 -5.75 6.49
N ARG A 178 -18.91 -4.68 5.78
CA ARG A 178 -19.72 -3.47 5.74
C ARG A 178 -21.08 -3.83 5.16
N GLN A 179 -22.14 -3.57 5.92
CA GLN A 179 -23.48 -3.69 5.36
C GLN A 179 -23.69 -2.58 4.33
N PRO A 180 -24.31 -2.87 3.18
CA PRO A 180 -24.73 -1.82 2.27
C PRO A 180 -25.56 -0.80 3.06
N GLU A 181 -25.24 0.49 2.93
CA GLU A 181 -26.12 1.52 3.48
C GLU A 181 -27.48 1.37 2.80
N GLU A 182 -28.53 1.17 3.61
CA GLU A 182 -29.91 1.06 3.13
C GLU A 182 -30.24 2.31 2.28
N GLY A 183 -30.21 2.18 0.95
CA GLY A 183 -30.41 3.30 0.02
C GLY A 183 -29.60 3.25 -1.27
N PHE A 184 -28.56 2.41 -1.37
CA PHE A 184 -27.88 2.17 -2.65
C PHE A 184 -28.69 1.18 -3.51
N ASN A 185 -29.68 1.70 -4.24
CA ASN A 185 -30.28 0.96 -5.35
C ASN A 185 -29.19 0.74 -6.41
N ALA A 186 -28.81 -0.51 -6.62
CA ALA A 186 -28.00 -0.90 -7.77
C ALA A 186 -28.78 -0.49 -9.03
N LEU A 187 -28.24 0.48 -9.76
CA LEU A 187 -28.65 0.83 -11.13
C LEU A 187 -27.98 -0.12 -12.12
#